data_AF-R7QUZ3-F1
#
_entry.id   AF-R7QUZ3-F1
#
_cell.length_a   1.000
_cell.length_b   1.000
_cell.length_c   1.000
_cell.angle_alpha   90.00
_cell.angle_beta   90.00
_cell.angle_gamma   90.00
#
_symmetry.space_group_name_H-M   'P 1'
#
loop_
_entity.id
_entity.type
_entity.pdbx_description
1 polymer ?
#
loop_
_entity_poly.entity_id
_entity_poly.type
_entity_poly.pdbx_seq_one_letter_code
_entity_poly.pdbx_strand_id
1 'polypeptide(L)'
;MKEEKETKERLLISAKKEFVEKGYLQASLRNICKNAGVTTGALYFFFQDKEDLFAAVVEEPLQCLREIMEEHYAYEITHGEGQISDGEVDETDINATVQIIHVLYQYYDEFQVILTKAQGSRYENCLDEFVKISEHHYRVLADRITNEQGLPRIEDYMIHWISHLQVDVFVHLCTHEKDEAAAIRHMSSIIKFMIAGWVALFAK
;
A
#
# COMPACT_ATOMS: atom_id res chain seq x y z
N MET A 1 -23.17 6.65 -23.70
CA MET A 1 -22.59 7.44 -22.59
C MET A 1 -23.14 7.06 -21.21
N LYS A 2 -24.43 7.27 -20.86
CA LYS A 2 -24.95 6.89 -19.52
C LYS A 2 -25.02 5.37 -19.32
N GLU A 3 -25.60 4.66 -20.28
CA GLU A 3 -25.80 3.20 -20.23
C GLU A 3 -24.47 2.41 -20.29
N GLU A 4 -23.48 2.93 -21.02
CA GLU A 4 -22.12 2.37 -21.07
C GLU A 4 -21.42 2.49 -19.70
N LYS A 5 -21.54 3.66 -19.05
CA LYS A 5 -20.97 3.89 -17.71
C LYS A 5 -21.62 2.96 -16.68
N GLU A 6 -22.95 2.86 -16.69
CA GLU A 6 -23.67 1.93 -15.81
C GLU A 6 -23.28 0.46 -16.06
N THR A 7 -23.02 0.09 -17.33
CA THR A 7 -22.58 -1.26 -17.68
C THR A 7 -21.17 -1.56 -17.18
N LYS A 8 -20.24 -0.62 -17.35
CA LYS A 8 -18.87 -0.72 -16.82
C LYS A 8 -18.89 -0.83 -15.29
N GLU A 9 -19.69 -0.02 -14.61
CA GLU A 9 -19.84 -0.07 -13.15
C GLU A 9 -20.37 -1.43 -12.66
N ARG A 10 -21.41 -1.98 -13.30
CA ARG A 10 -21.91 -3.32 -12.96
C ARG A 10 -20.86 -4.41 -13.15
N LEU A 11 -20.06 -4.32 -14.22
CA LEU A 11 -18.94 -5.23 -14.46
C LEU A 11 -17.89 -5.13 -13.35
N LEU A 12 -17.46 -3.92 -12.98
CA LEU A 12 -16.48 -3.71 -11.91
C LEU A 12 -16.97 -4.21 -10.55
N ILE A 13 -18.22 -3.93 -10.18
CA ILE A 13 -18.83 -4.43 -8.94
C ILE A 13 -18.85 -5.97 -8.92
N SER A 14 -19.22 -6.58 -10.05
CA SER A 14 -19.23 -8.04 -10.15
C SER A 14 -17.82 -8.63 -10.16
N ALA A 15 -16.86 -7.95 -10.78
CA ALA A 15 -15.46 -8.38 -10.86
C ALA A 15 -14.83 -8.33 -9.48
N LYS A 16 -14.97 -7.22 -8.75
CA LYS A 16 -14.51 -7.08 -7.36
C LYS A 16 -14.98 -8.25 -6.50
N LYS A 17 -16.28 -8.57 -6.53
CA LYS A 17 -16.85 -9.70 -5.77
C LYS A 17 -16.22 -11.04 -6.16
N GLU A 18 -16.11 -11.34 -7.45
CA GLU A 18 -15.52 -12.59 -7.93
C GLU A 18 -14.04 -12.70 -7.52
N PHE A 19 -13.27 -11.62 -7.67
CA PHE A 19 -11.85 -11.59 -7.31
C PHE A 19 -11.64 -11.72 -5.80
N VAL A 20 -12.43 -11.03 -4.97
CA VAL A 20 -12.35 -11.15 -3.50
C VAL A 20 -12.66 -12.59 -3.05
N GLU A 21 -13.69 -13.21 -3.64
CA GLU A 21 -14.10 -14.56 -3.26
C GLU A 21 -13.09 -15.62 -3.76
N LYS A 22 -12.76 -15.58 -5.06
CA LYS A 22 -12.03 -16.66 -5.75
C LYS A 22 -10.53 -16.38 -5.96
N GLY A 23 -10.12 -15.13 -5.86
CA GLY A 23 -8.78 -14.69 -6.25
C GLY A 23 -8.61 -14.59 -7.76
N TYR A 24 -7.50 -14.00 -8.19
CA TYR A 24 -7.23 -13.73 -9.59
C TYR A 24 -7.24 -15.00 -10.46
N LEU A 25 -6.49 -16.04 -10.05
CA LEU A 25 -6.36 -17.28 -10.83
C LEU A 25 -7.70 -17.97 -11.09
N GLN A 26 -8.53 -18.09 -10.07
CA GLN A 26 -9.77 -18.87 -10.11
C GLN A 26 -11.00 -18.05 -10.51
N ALA A 27 -10.88 -16.72 -10.61
CA ALA A 27 -11.97 -15.86 -11.06
C ALA A 27 -12.38 -16.15 -12.52
N SER A 28 -13.70 -16.20 -12.75
CA SER A 28 -14.28 -16.52 -14.05
C SER A 28 -14.94 -15.30 -14.69
N LEU A 29 -14.42 -14.86 -15.86
CA LEU A 29 -15.04 -13.80 -16.65
C LEU A 29 -16.50 -14.10 -17.00
N ARG A 30 -16.84 -15.38 -17.21
CA ARG A 30 -18.22 -15.80 -17.47
C ARG A 30 -19.13 -15.58 -16.27
N ASN A 31 -18.65 -15.89 -15.05
CA ASN A 31 -19.41 -15.63 -13.82
C ASN A 31 -19.61 -14.13 -13.62
N ILE A 32 -18.56 -13.34 -13.86
CA ILE A 32 -18.61 -11.88 -13.78
C ILE A 32 -19.67 -11.32 -14.73
N CYS A 33 -19.65 -11.69 -16.02
CA CYS A 33 -20.66 -11.27 -16.98
C CYS A 33 -22.08 -11.67 -16.54
N LYS A 34 -22.25 -12.91 -16.09
CA LYS A 34 -23.55 -13.44 -15.64
C LYS A 34 -24.10 -12.64 -14.47
N ASN A 35 -23.27 -12.38 -13.47
CA ASN A 35 -23.64 -11.65 -12.24
C ASN A 35 -23.88 -10.15 -12.51
N ALA A 36 -23.15 -9.56 -13.46
CA ALA A 36 -23.37 -8.19 -13.92
C ALA A 36 -24.58 -8.04 -14.86
N GLY A 37 -25.18 -9.14 -15.32
CA GLY A 37 -26.32 -9.15 -16.24
C GLY A 37 -25.97 -8.73 -17.67
N VAL A 38 -24.74 -9.01 -18.12
CA VAL A 38 -24.22 -8.58 -19.42
C VAL A 38 -23.64 -9.74 -20.22
N THR A 39 -23.42 -9.54 -21.53
CA THR A 39 -22.77 -10.53 -22.39
C THR A 39 -21.25 -10.47 -22.26
N THR A 40 -20.56 -11.54 -22.66
CA THR A 40 -19.09 -11.54 -22.77
C THR A 40 -18.59 -10.52 -23.79
N GLY A 41 -19.32 -10.31 -24.90
CA GLY A 41 -18.98 -9.27 -25.87
C GLY A 41 -19.02 -7.85 -25.27
N ALA A 42 -19.96 -7.58 -24.36
CA ALA A 42 -20.02 -6.31 -23.64
C ALA A 42 -18.83 -6.12 -22.68
N LEU A 43 -18.33 -7.20 -22.05
CA LEU A 43 -17.11 -7.12 -21.25
C LEU A 43 -15.90 -6.74 -22.11
N TYR A 44 -15.72 -7.43 -23.24
CA TYR A 44 -14.58 -7.18 -24.14
C TYR A 44 -14.62 -5.82 -24.85
N PHE A 45 -15.77 -5.15 -24.84
CA PHE A 45 -15.86 -3.75 -25.27
C PHE A 45 -15.16 -2.80 -24.29
N PHE A 46 -15.13 -3.11 -22.99
CA PHE A 46 -14.53 -2.26 -21.97
C PHE A 46 -13.16 -2.74 -21.48
N PHE A 47 -12.92 -4.06 -21.52
CA PHE A 47 -11.71 -4.66 -20.96
C PHE A 47 -11.10 -5.66 -21.94
N GLN A 48 -9.80 -5.56 -22.19
CA GLN A 48 -9.13 -6.40 -23.18
C GLN A 48 -9.10 -7.87 -22.75
N ASP A 49 -8.89 -8.12 -21.47
CA ASP A 49 -8.78 -9.45 -20.89
C ASP A 49 -9.08 -9.42 -19.37
N LYS A 50 -8.78 -10.53 -18.68
CA LYS A 50 -8.95 -10.64 -17.23
C LYS A 50 -7.96 -9.75 -16.45
N GLU A 51 -6.77 -9.52 -17.00
CA GLU A 51 -5.75 -8.69 -16.36
C GLU A 51 -6.17 -7.23 -16.35
N ASP A 52 -6.65 -6.73 -17.49
CA ASP A 52 -7.17 -5.36 -17.62
C ASP A 52 -8.39 -5.13 -16.70
N LEU A 53 -9.28 -6.12 -16.59
CA LEU A 53 -10.39 -6.05 -15.64
C LEU A 53 -9.93 -6.08 -14.17
N PHE A 54 -8.92 -6.88 -13.84
CA PHE A 54 -8.36 -6.92 -12.49
C PHE A 54 -7.66 -5.61 -12.14
N ALA A 55 -6.85 -5.07 -13.06
CA ALA A 55 -6.22 -3.77 -12.96
C ALA A 55 -7.24 -2.66 -12.65
N ALA A 56 -8.35 -2.62 -13.37
CA ALA A 56 -9.40 -1.64 -13.16
C ALA A 56 -10.09 -1.74 -11.78
N VAL A 57 -9.89 -2.82 -11.02
CA VAL A 57 -10.35 -2.97 -9.64
C VAL A 57 -9.28 -2.51 -8.64
N VAL A 58 -7.99 -2.69 -8.94
CA VAL A 58 -6.90 -2.56 -7.95
C VAL A 58 -5.98 -1.35 -8.13
N GLU A 59 -5.93 -0.74 -9.33
CA GLU A 59 -5.00 0.36 -9.62
C GLU A 59 -5.30 1.62 -8.81
N GLU A 60 -6.56 2.02 -8.70
CA GLU A 60 -6.95 3.21 -7.93
C GLU A 60 -6.52 3.08 -6.45
N PRO A 61 -6.85 1.99 -5.72
CA PRO A 61 -6.35 1.78 -4.36
C PRO A 61 -4.82 1.89 -4.23
N LEU A 62 -4.08 1.24 -5.14
CA LEU A 62 -2.61 1.23 -5.12
C LEU A 62 -2.02 2.63 -5.40
N GLN A 63 -2.65 3.37 -6.32
CA GLN A 63 -2.23 4.72 -6.66
C GLN A 63 -2.46 5.70 -5.50
N CYS A 64 -3.63 5.65 -4.86
CA CYS A 64 -3.91 6.47 -3.68
C CYS A 64 -2.92 6.20 -2.54
N LEU A 65 -2.59 4.93 -2.30
CA LEU A 65 -1.59 4.57 -1.28
C LEU A 65 -0.19 5.12 -1.64
N ARG A 66 0.21 5.01 -2.91
CA ARG A 66 1.49 5.52 -3.40
C ARG A 66 1.60 7.03 -3.20
N GLU A 67 0.56 7.77 -3.57
CA GLU A 67 0.53 9.24 -3.46
C GLU A 67 0.73 9.69 -2.01
N ILE A 68 0.04 9.07 -1.06
CA ILE A 68 0.20 9.38 0.38
C ILE A 68 1.63 9.14 0.84
N MET A 69 2.24 8.01 0.45
CA MET A 69 3.62 7.69 0.82
C MET A 69 4.62 8.69 0.22
N GLU A 70 4.51 9.00 -1.07
CA GLU A 70 5.40 9.92 -1.76
C GLU A 70 5.29 11.35 -1.22
N GLU A 71 4.08 11.83 -0.92
CA GLU A 71 3.85 13.14 -0.32
C GLU A 71 4.48 13.25 1.08
N HIS A 72 4.27 12.24 1.93
CA HIS A 72 4.87 12.19 3.26
C HIS A 72 6.40 12.13 3.21
N TYR A 73 6.97 11.27 2.36
CA TYR A 73 8.42 11.16 2.20
C TYR A 73 9.04 12.45 1.65
N ALA A 74 8.40 13.09 0.67
CA ALA A 74 8.84 14.40 0.17
C ALA A 74 8.78 15.47 1.27
N TYR A 75 7.77 15.44 2.14
CA TYR A 75 7.66 16.35 3.27
C TYR A 75 8.82 16.16 4.27
N GLU A 76 9.09 14.93 4.73
CA GLU A 76 10.20 14.62 5.64
C GLU A 76 11.57 15.04 5.04
N ILE A 77 11.79 14.72 3.75
CA ILE A 77 13.01 15.10 3.04
C ILE A 77 13.13 16.63 2.90
N THR A 78 12.06 17.40 2.83
CA THR A 78 12.16 18.87 2.65
C THR A 78 12.24 19.63 3.96
N HIS A 79 11.54 19.18 5.00
CA HIS A 79 11.40 19.89 6.27
C HIS A 79 12.47 19.51 7.31
N GLY A 80 13.31 18.54 6.99
CA GLY A 80 14.57 18.33 7.72
C GLY A 80 14.39 17.69 9.08
N GLU A 81 13.51 16.71 9.19
CA GLU A 81 13.36 15.86 10.39
C GLU A 81 14.50 14.83 10.55
N GLY A 82 15.69 15.18 10.04
CA GLY A 82 16.96 14.54 10.40
C GLY A 82 17.47 14.97 11.78
N GLN A 83 16.79 15.90 12.45
CA GLN A 83 16.93 16.01 13.89
C GLN A 83 16.25 14.80 14.50
N ILE A 84 17.05 13.98 15.17
CA ILE A 84 16.58 13.05 16.19
C ILE A 84 15.80 13.90 17.19
N SER A 85 14.50 14.07 16.96
CA SER A 85 13.57 14.56 17.97
C SER A 85 13.72 13.60 19.13
N ASP A 86 13.77 14.14 20.35
CA ASP A 86 14.26 13.52 21.58
C ASP A 86 13.34 12.37 22.08
N GLY A 87 13.11 11.36 21.22
CA GLY A 87 12.15 10.27 21.42
C GLY A 87 10.68 10.62 21.20
N GLU A 88 10.35 11.82 20.72
CA GLU A 88 8.96 12.21 20.40
C GLU A 88 8.61 11.85 18.96
N VAL A 89 7.57 11.02 18.80
CA VAL A 89 6.97 10.76 17.49
C VAL A 89 6.39 12.06 16.97
N ASP A 90 6.81 12.48 15.79
CA ASP A 90 6.28 13.68 15.18
C ASP A 90 4.80 13.49 14.81
N GLU A 91 4.03 14.57 14.91
CA GLU A 91 2.60 14.55 14.59
C GLU A 91 2.37 14.19 13.11
N THR A 92 3.35 14.46 12.23
CA THR A 92 3.26 14.14 10.80
C THR A 92 3.37 12.64 10.51
N ASP A 93 4.26 11.90 11.19
CA ASP A 93 4.39 10.44 11.07
C ASP A 93 3.10 9.72 11.47
N ILE A 94 2.49 10.15 12.58
CA ILE A 94 1.21 9.61 13.04
C ILE A 94 0.12 9.93 12.04
N ASN A 95 0.09 11.16 11.52
CA ASN A 95 -0.91 11.58 10.54
C ASN A 95 -0.81 10.75 9.25
N ALA A 96 0.39 10.61 8.68
CA ALA A 96 0.63 9.81 7.48
C ALA A 96 0.25 8.34 7.72
N THR A 97 0.62 7.76 8.86
CA THR A 97 0.21 6.40 9.25
C THR A 97 -1.30 6.25 9.26
N VAL A 98 -2.01 7.20 9.88
CA VAL A 98 -3.48 7.19 9.96
C VAL A 98 -4.11 7.33 8.57
N GLN A 99 -3.57 8.18 7.70
CA GLN A 99 -4.02 8.31 6.30
C GLN A 99 -3.82 7.02 5.50
N ILE A 100 -2.66 6.37 5.64
CA ILE A 100 -2.39 5.07 5.02
C ILE A 100 -3.43 4.04 5.49
N ILE A 101 -3.67 3.95 6.79
CA ILE A 101 -4.69 3.04 7.35
C ILE A 101 -6.07 3.36 6.78
N HIS A 102 -6.46 4.64 6.73
CA HIS A 102 -7.74 5.04 6.16
C HIS A 102 -7.91 4.57 4.71
N VAL A 103 -6.89 4.72 3.86
CA VAL A 103 -6.96 4.24 2.46
C VAL A 103 -7.00 2.71 2.40
N LEU A 104 -6.19 2.01 3.21
CA LEU A 104 -6.21 0.56 3.28
C LEU A 104 -7.60 0.02 3.65
N TYR A 105 -8.31 0.69 4.56
CA TYR A 105 -9.64 0.27 5.03
C TYR A 105 -10.79 0.77 4.14
N GLN A 106 -10.62 1.91 3.46
CA GLN A 106 -11.54 2.37 2.42
C GLN A 106 -11.64 1.38 1.25
N TYR A 107 -10.51 0.79 0.86
CA TYR A 107 -10.40 -0.22 -0.20
C TYR A 107 -10.05 -1.60 0.37
N TYR A 108 -10.57 -1.94 1.55
CA TYR A 108 -10.18 -3.14 2.30
C TYR A 108 -10.27 -4.42 1.47
N ASP A 109 -11.39 -4.65 0.79
CA ASP A 109 -11.61 -5.84 -0.04
C ASP A 109 -10.59 -5.93 -1.19
N GLU A 110 -10.30 -4.81 -1.85
CA GLU A 110 -9.31 -4.71 -2.91
C GLU A 110 -7.90 -5.03 -2.37
N PHE A 111 -7.50 -4.43 -1.25
CA PHE A 111 -6.21 -4.75 -0.63
C PHE A 111 -6.15 -6.20 -0.15
N GLN A 112 -7.24 -6.77 0.38
CA GLN A 112 -7.27 -8.19 0.73
C GLN A 112 -6.98 -9.08 -0.47
N VAL A 113 -7.61 -8.83 -1.62
CA VAL A 113 -7.38 -9.65 -2.81
C VAL A 113 -5.97 -9.44 -3.38
N ILE A 114 -5.46 -8.21 -3.38
CA ILE A 114 -4.10 -7.90 -3.83
C ILE A 114 -3.07 -8.64 -2.97
N LEU A 115 -3.18 -8.53 -1.64
CA LEU A 115 -2.20 -9.06 -0.70
C LEU A 115 -2.24 -10.59 -0.59
N THR A 116 -3.39 -11.22 -0.78
CA THR A 116 -3.55 -12.66 -0.48
C THR A 116 -3.84 -13.53 -1.69
N LYS A 117 -4.34 -12.95 -2.80
CA LYS A 117 -5.00 -13.69 -3.88
C LYS A 117 -4.69 -13.14 -5.29
N ALA A 118 -3.64 -12.35 -5.45
CA ALA A 118 -3.23 -11.79 -6.74
C ALA A 118 -2.26 -12.67 -7.55
N GLN A 119 -1.98 -13.90 -7.10
CA GLN A 119 -1.03 -14.78 -7.78
C GLN A 119 -1.41 -14.99 -9.25
N GLY A 120 -0.43 -15.09 -10.13
CA GLY A 120 -0.58 -15.18 -11.58
C GLY A 120 -1.00 -13.89 -12.29
N SER A 121 -1.26 -12.80 -11.56
CA SER A 121 -1.41 -11.45 -12.14
C SER A 121 -0.10 -10.67 -12.07
N ARG A 122 -0.01 -9.57 -12.80
CA ARG A 122 1.09 -8.60 -12.69
C ARG A 122 1.23 -7.96 -11.30
N TYR A 123 0.21 -8.07 -10.45
CA TYR A 123 0.21 -7.52 -9.10
C TYR A 123 0.64 -8.53 -8.03
N GLU A 124 1.02 -9.76 -8.40
CA GLU A 124 1.49 -10.79 -7.44
C GLU A 124 2.61 -10.27 -6.53
N ASN A 125 3.51 -9.42 -7.06
CA ASN A 125 4.63 -8.83 -6.33
C ASN A 125 4.49 -7.29 -6.18
N CYS A 126 3.26 -6.77 -6.05
CA CYS A 126 3.06 -5.32 -5.97
C CYS A 126 3.75 -4.68 -4.76
N LEU A 127 3.97 -5.45 -3.68
CA LEU A 127 4.64 -4.98 -2.46
C LEU A 127 6.09 -4.56 -2.72
N ASP A 128 6.77 -5.16 -3.70
CA ASP A 128 8.14 -4.82 -4.07
C ASP A 128 8.27 -3.35 -4.48
N GLU A 129 7.22 -2.77 -5.07
CA GLU A 129 7.24 -1.36 -5.45
C GLU A 129 7.19 -0.45 -4.23
N PHE A 130 6.34 -0.75 -3.24
CA PHE A 130 6.26 0.03 -2.01
C PHE A 130 7.53 -0.09 -1.17
N VAL A 131 8.10 -1.31 -1.08
CA VAL A 131 9.39 -1.54 -0.43
C VAL A 131 10.48 -0.69 -1.10
N LYS A 132 10.53 -0.63 -2.44
CA LYS A 132 11.51 0.21 -3.16
C LYS A 132 11.34 1.70 -2.88
N ILE A 133 10.10 2.19 -2.79
CA ILE A 133 9.83 3.59 -2.43
C ILE A 133 10.36 3.87 -1.02
N SER A 134 10.01 3.03 -0.04
CA SER A 134 10.48 3.16 1.34
C SER A 134 12.01 3.02 1.45
N GLU A 135 12.63 2.12 0.69
CA GLU A 135 14.09 1.93 0.66
C GLU A 135 14.81 3.17 0.12
N HIS A 136 14.30 3.76 -0.96
CA HIS A 136 14.84 5.01 -1.48
C HIS A 136 14.76 6.13 -0.45
N HIS A 137 13.60 6.26 0.21
CA HIS A 137 13.36 7.27 1.24
C HIS A 137 14.32 7.14 2.42
N TYR A 138 14.34 5.97 3.08
CA TYR A 138 15.24 5.75 4.21
C TYR A 138 16.71 5.88 3.82
N ARG A 139 17.08 5.53 2.59
CA ARG A 139 18.46 5.71 2.13
C ARG A 139 18.85 7.19 2.11
N VAL A 140 18.00 8.03 1.53
CA VAL A 140 18.19 9.49 1.46
C VAL A 140 18.25 10.09 2.87
N LEU A 141 17.34 9.70 3.76
CA LEU A 141 17.35 10.18 5.16
C LEU A 141 18.61 9.76 5.91
N ALA A 142 19.00 8.48 5.85
CA ALA A 142 20.21 8.00 6.52
C ALA A 142 21.48 8.68 6.00
N ASP A 143 21.63 8.84 4.68
CA ASP A 143 22.78 9.52 4.10
C ASP A 143 22.81 10.99 4.51
N ARG A 144 21.66 11.66 4.58
CA ARG A 144 21.58 13.03 5.10
C ARG A 144 22.01 13.12 6.57
N ILE A 145 21.40 12.33 7.45
CA ILE A 145 21.66 12.36 8.90
C ILE A 145 23.13 12.06 9.19
N THR A 146 23.69 11.03 8.53
CA THR A 146 25.10 10.66 8.72
C THR A 146 26.06 11.73 8.23
N ASN A 147 25.78 12.39 7.10
CA ASN A 147 26.59 13.48 6.59
C ASN A 147 26.51 14.74 7.46
N GLU A 148 25.31 15.10 7.95
CA GLU A 148 25.11 16.28 8.80
C GLU A 148 25.73 16.11 10.19
N GLN A 149 25.66 14.92 10.77
CA GLN A 149 26.17 14.62 12.12
C GLN A 149 27.60 14.05 12.14
N GLY A 150 28.18 13.78 10.97
CA GLY A 150 29.51 13.17 10.83
C GLY A 150 29.58 11.73 11.36
N LEU A 151 28.48 10.98 11.26
CA LEU A 151 28.38 9.59 11.69
C LEU A 151 28.78 8.62 10.57
N PRO A 152 29.17 7.37 10.90
CA PRO A 152 29.38 6.33 9.91
C PRO A 152 28.12 6.08 9.07
N ARG A 153 28.30 5.85 7.77
CA ARG A 153 27.19 5.51 6.87
C ARG A 153 26.52 4.21 7.29
N ILE A 154 25.20 4.20 7.38
CA ILE A 154 24.39 2.99 7.63
C ILE A 154 24.44 2.06 6.41
N GLU A 155 24.73 0.78 6.63
CA GLU A 155 24.81 -0.24 5.58
C GLU A 155 23.52 -0.36 4.75
N ASP A 156 23.65 -0.63 3.44
CA ASP A 156 22.50 -0.75 2.54
C ASP A 156 21.56 -1.91 2.94
N TYR A 157 22.13 -3.00 3.45
CA TYR A 157 21.34 -4.14 3.90
C TYR A 157 20.45 -3.79 5.12
N MET A 158 20.92 -2.90 6.00
CA MET A 158 20.12 -2.42 7.14
C MET A 158 18.91 -1.60 6.66
N ILE A 159 19.11 -0.70 5.70
CA ILE A 159 18.00 0.07 5.11
C ILE A 159 16.99 -0.87 4.45
N HIS A 160 17.48 -1.82 3.66
CA HIS A 160 16.64 -2.82 3.02
C HIS A 160 15.77 -3.61 4.02
N TRP A 161 16.34 -4.00 5.17
CA TRP A 161 15.59 -4.66 6.25
C TRP A 161 14.49 -3.76 6.83
N ILE A 162 14.80 -2.50 7.13
CA ILE A 162 13.84 -1.56 7.73
C ILE A 162 12.69 -1.26 6.77
N SER A 163 12.97 -1.11 5.48
CA SER A 163 11.95 -0.91 4.44
C SER A 163 10.98 -2.07 4.36
N HIS A 164 11.46 -3.32 4.45
CA HIS A 164 10.58 -4.48 4.52
C HIS A 164 9.74 -4.48 5.80
N LEU A 165 10.37 -4.24 6.96
CA LEU A 165 9.67 -4.19 8.24
C LEU A 165 8.56 -3.12 8.23
N GLN A 166 8.79 -1.96 7.61
CA GLN A 166 7.79 -0.90 7.47
C GLN A 166 6.59 -1.35 6.65
N VAL A 167 6.81 -1.98 5.49
CA VAL A 167 5.71 -2.45 4.64
C VAL A 167 4.96 -3.61 5.32
N ASP A 168 5.70 -4.55 5.92
CA ASP A 168 5.15 -5.76 6.53
C ASP A 168 4.21 -5.46 7.71
N VAL A 169 4.45 -4.40 8.49
CA VAL A 169 3.54 -4.05 9.58
C VAL A 169 2.16 -3.64 9.06
N PHE A 170 2.07 -2.94 7.92
CA PHE A 170 0.80 -2.59 7.28
C PHE A 170 0.14 -3.80 6.63
N VAL A 171 0.92 -4.68 6.00
CA VAL A 171 0.41 -5.94 5.42
C VAL A 171 -0.18 -6.81 6.53
N HIS A 172 0.54 -6.99 7.64
CA HIS A 172 0.08 -7.74 8.80
C HIS A 172 -1.22 -7.14 9.36
N LEU A 173 -1.24 -5.82 9.56
CA LEU A 173 -2.42 -5.09 10.04
C LEU A 173 -3.64 -5.35 9.15
N CYS A 174 -3.52 -5.12 7.84
CA CYS A 174 -4.62 -5.24 6.89
C CYS A 174 -5.14 -6.69 6.83
N THR A 175 -4.26 -7.69 6.94
CA THR A 175 -4.64 -9.10 6.82
C THR A 175 -5.20 -9.73 8.10
N HIS A 176 -5.00 -9.11 9.26
CA HIS A 176 -5.35 -9.70 10.56
C HIS A 176 -6.36 -8.89 11.38
N GLU A 177 -6.48 -7.58 11.13
CA GLU A 177 -7.46 -6.71 11.78
C GLU A 177 -8.50 -6.24 10.75
N LYS A 178 -9.78 -6.29 11.13
CA LYS A 178 -10.91 -5.87 10.28
C LYS A 178 -11.54 -4.57 10.77
N ASP A 179 -11.33 -4.22 12.03
CA ASP A 179 -11.81 -2.97 12.61
C ASP A 179 -10.75 -1.88 12.45
N GLU A 180 -11.06 -0.88 11.63
CA GLU A 180 -10.17 0.25 11.35
C GLU A 180 -9.73 0.98 12.64
N ALA A 181 -10.66 1.20 13.57
CA ALA A 181 -10.36 1.88 14.82
C ALA A 181 -9.38 1.07 15.69
N ALA A 182 -9.51 -0.26 15.73
CA ALA A 182 -8.54 -1.15 16.37
C ALA A 182 -7.19 -1.11 15.65
N ALA A 183 -7.20 -1.10 14.32
CA ALA A 183 -6.02 -1.04 13.50
C ALA A 183 -5.17 0.21 13.80
N ILE A 184 -5.80 1.38 13.87
CA ILE A 184 -5.16 2.65 14.24
C ILE A 184 -4.53 2.56 15.65
N ARG A 185 -5.27 1.99 16.62
CA ARG A 185 -4.77 1.82 17.99
C ARG A 185 -3.55 0.90 18.04
N HIS A 186 -3.57 -0.20 17.30
CA HIS A 186 -2.46 -1.16 17.25
C HIS A 186 -1.23 -0.55 16.57
N MET A 187 -1.43 0.14 15.44
CA MET A 187 -0.33 0.72 14.68
C MET A 187 0.40 1.83 15.43
N SER A 188 -0.30 2.60 16.27
CA SER A 188 0.29 3.68 17.07
C SER A 188 1.49 3.23 17.94
N SER A 189 1.46 2.00 18.47
CA SER A 189 2.58 1.46 19.28
C SER A 189 3.72 0.93 18.41
N ILE A 190 3.39 0.39 17.24
CA ILE A 190 4.36 -0.15 16.29
C ILE A 190 5.19 0.97 15.67
N ILE A 191 4.56 2.07 15.26
CA ILE A 191 5.26 3.25 14.70
C ILE A 191 6.23 3.85 15.72
N LYS A 192 5.81 3.99 16.98
CA LYS A 192 6.69 4.42 18.09
C LYS A 192 7.92 3.53 18.20
N PHE A 193 7.73 2.21 18.15
CA PHE A 193 8.82 1.25 18.20
C PHE A 193 9.76 1.37 16.99
N MET A 194 9.21 1.54 15.79
CA MET A 194 9.98 1.69 14.55
C MET A 194 10.82 2.97 14.54
N ILE A 195 10.23 4.11 14.92
CA ILE A 195 10.93 5.40 15.02
C ILE A 195 12.05 5.32 16.05
N ALA A 196 11.78 4.76 17.24
CA ALA A 196 12.80 4.57 18.27
C ALA A 196 13.95 3.67 17.77
N GLY A 197 13.63 2.60 17.02
CA GLY A 197 14.61 1.72 16.40
C GLY A 197 15.46 2.44 15.35
N TRP A 198 14.84 3.27 14.50
CA TRP A 198 15.52 4.10 13.51
C TRP A 198 16.50 5.07 14.17
N VAL A 199 16.04 5.84 15.15
CA VAL A 199 16.85 6.78 15.92
C VAL A 199 18.05 6.09 16.58
N ALA A 200 17.83 4.89 17.15
CA ALA A 200 18.89 4.14 17.82
C ALA A 200 20.06 3.75 16.90
N LEU A 201 19.86 3.67 15.58
CA LEU A 201 20.95 3.39 14.62
C LEU A 201 21.98 4.50 14.53
N PHE A 202 21.62 5.72 14.95
CA PHE A 202 22.49 6.90 14.91
C PHE A 202 23.02 7.27 16.30
N ALA A 203 22.61 6.56 17.36
CA ALA A 203 23.14 6.74 18.70
C ALA A 203 24.61 6.29 18.76
N LYS A 204 25.45 7.06 19.46
CA LYS A 204 26.87 6.76 19.66
C LYS A 204 27.12 5.62 20.64
#